data_AF-A0A0P0SAI1-F1
#
_entry.id   AF-A0A0P0SAI1-F1
#
_cell.length_a   1.000
_cell.length_b   1.000
_cell.length_c   1.000
_cell.angle_alpha   90.00
_cell.angle_beta   90.00
_cell.angle_gamma   90.00
#
_symmetry.space_group_name_H-M   'P 1'
#
loop_
_entity.id
_entity.type
_entity.pdbx_description
1 polymer ?
#
loop_
_entity_poly.entity_id
_entity_poly.type
_entity_poly.pdbx_seq_one_letter_code
_entity_poly.pdbx_strand_id
1 'polypeptide(L)'
;MIGALVLVITVALSATALFGLVTTVTNRPPGAVHRIAVGVCTALVVVQAAIAAYQVLVGGVTLPEQSTFLIYLVVAICVPPVSLQFATAEPSRWGGTVIAVGALGTLVAVLRLQGLWVPGA
;
A
#
# COMPACT_ATOMS: atom_id res chain seq x y z
N MET A 1 -10.03 -10.08 6.14
CA MET A 1 -8.62 -9.64 6.06
C MET A 1 -7.76 -10.65 6.79
N ILE A 2 -6.70 -11.11 6.12
CA ILE A 2 -5.79 -12.10 6.70
C ILE A 2 -4.80 -11.37 7.61
N GLY A 3 -4.89 -11.57 8.93
CA GLY A 3 -4.09 -10.82 9.92
C GLY A 3 -2.59 -10.94 9.71
N ALA A 4 -2.09 -12.14 9.42
CA ALA A 4 -0.68 -12.36 9.11
C ALA A 4 -0.22 -11.59 7.85
N LEU A 5 -1.06 -11.55 6.81
CA LEU A 5 -0.75 -10.81 5.58
C LEU A 5 -0.76 -9.30 5.80
N VAL A 6 -1.67 -8.79 6.64
CA VAL A 6 -1.65 -7.37 7.04
C VAL A 6 -0.34 -7.03 7.74
N LEU A 7 0.11 -7.85 8.70
CA LEU A 7 1.39 -7.63 9.38
C LEU A 7 2.57 -7.55 8.40
N VAL A 8 2.65 -8.48 7.44
CA VAL A 8 3.69 -8.48 6.41
C VAL A 8 3.64 -7.20 5.56
N ILE A 9 2.44 -6.79 5.14
CA ILE A 9 2.23 -5.55 4.37
C ILE A 9 2.68 -4.33 5.19
N THR A 10 2.29 -4.25 6.47
CA THR A 10 2.66 -3.16 7.37
C THR A 10 4.18 -3.03 7.47
N VAL A 11 4.89 -4.14 7.68
CA VAL A 11 6.35 -4.15 7.77
C VAL A 11 6.98 -3.75 6.43
N ALA A 12 6.51 -4.31 5.31
CA ALA A 12 7.05 -4.01 3.98
C ALA A 12 6.88 -2.53 3.60
N LEU A 13 5.69 -1.96 3.84
CA LEU A 13 5.42 -0.55 3.57
C LEU A 13 6.24 0.37 4.48
N SER A 14 6.36 0.05 5.76
CA SER A 14 7.17 0.83 6.71
C SER A 14 8.66 0.81 6.34
N ALA A 15 9.18 -0.36 5.97
CA ALA A 15 10.56 -0.51 5.50
C ALA A 15 10.80 0.27 4.19
N THR A 16 9.85 0.21 3.25
CA THR A 16 9.93 0.96 1.99
C THR A 16 9.87 2.47 2.23
N ALA A 17 9.04 2.92 3.17
CA ALA A 17 8.96 4.33 3.55
C ALA A 17 10.29 4.82 4.15
N LEU A 18 10.85 4.06 5.10
CA LEU A 18 12.14 4.39 5.70
C LEU A 18 13.26 4.39 4.66
N PHE A 19 13.27 3.42 3.75
CA PHE A 19 14.23 3.37 2.65
C PHE A 19 14.13 4.58 1.73
N GLY A 20 12.91 5.00 1.38
CA GLY A 20 12.65 6.25 0.64
C GLY A 20 13.23 7.47 1.34
N LEU A 21 12.96 7.64 2.64
CA LEU A 21 13.48 8.75 3.44
C LEU A 21 15.01 8.75 3.53
N VAL A 22 15.63 7.59 3.78
CA VAL A 22 17.10 7.46 3.83
C VAL A 22 17.71 7.86 2.49
N THR A 23 17.10 7.46 1.37
CA THR A 23 17.62 7.83 0.04
C THR A 23 17.47 9.31 -0.26
N THR A 24 16.41 9.96 0.21
CA THR A 24 16.28 11.42 0.14
C THR A 24 17.35 12.12 0.96
N VAL A 25 17.56 11.72 2.22
CA VAL A 25 18.57 12.35 3.11
C VAL A 25 19.99 12.15 2.59
N THR A 26 20.25 11.03 1.92
CA THR A 26 21.56 10.74 1.28
C THR A 26 21.73 11.38 -0.10
N ASN A 27 20.81 12.24 -0.54
CA ASN A 27 20.85 12.93 -1.85
C ASN A 27 20.96 11.98 -3.05
N ARG A 28 20.34 10.80 -2.97
CA ARG A 28 20.34 9.82 -4.07
C ARG A 28 18.96 9.74 -4.74
N PRO A 29 18.90 9.71 -6.09
CA PRO A 29 17.64 9.46 -6.78
C PRO A 29 17.18 7.99 -6.58
N PRO A 30 15.87 7.71 -6.69
CA PRO A 30 15.34 6.35 -6.62
C PRO A 30 15.96 5.42 -7.66
N GLY A 31 16.33 4.21 -7.22
CA GLY A 31 17.01 3.21 -8.05
C GLY A 31 16.14 2.01 -8.43
N ALA A 32 16.78 0.97 -8.96
CA ALA A 32 16.13 -0.32 -9.21
C ALA A 32 15.59 -0.98 -7.93
N VAL A 33 16.31 -0.81 -6.80
CA VAL A 33 15.90 -1.34 -5.50
C VAL A 33 14.55 -0.75 -5.05
N HIS A 34 14.32 0.55 -5.25
CA HIS A 34 13.03 1.18 -4.96
C HIS A 34 11.90 0.61 -5.82
N ARG A 35 12.16 0.40 -7.11
CA ARG A 35 11.17 -0.20 -8.02
C ARG A 35 10.77 -1.60 -7.56
N ILE A 36 11.74 -2.41 -7.13
CA ILE A 36 11.48 -3.75 -6.59
C ILE A 36 10.70 -3.65 -5.27
N ALA A 37 11.14 -2.80 -4.34
CA ALA A 37 10.48 -2.64 -3.03
C ALA A 37 9.01 -2.20 -3.18
N VAL A 38 8.75 -1.19 -4.01
CA VAL A 38 7.39 -0.75 -4.31
C VAL A 38 6.61 -1.84 -5.06
N GLY A 39 7.23 -2.52 -6.02
CA GLY A 39 6.61 -3.64 -6.74
C GLY A 39 6.16 -4.78 -5.81
N VAL A 40 7.00 -5.15 -4.83
CA VAL A 40 6.66 -6.15 -3.80
C VAL A 40 5.51 -5.65 -2.94
N CYS A 41 5.54 -4.39 -2.48
CA CYS A 41 4.44 -3.80 -1.72
C CYS A 41 3.12 -3.81 -2.50
N THR A 42 3.15 -3.41 -3.77
CA THR A 42 1.99 -3.43 -4.67
C THR A 42 1.45 -4.86 -4.79
N ALA A 43 2.31 -5.85 -5.05
CA ALA A 43 1.88 -7.24 -5.20
C ALA A 43 1.21 -7.78 -3.92
N LEU A 44 1.82 -7.53 -2.74
CA LEU A 44 1.24 -7.95 -1.46
C LEU A 44 -0.13 -7.31 -1.22
N VAL A 45 -0.27 -6.00 -1.47
CA VAL A 45 -1.53 -5.28 -1.32
C VAL A 45 -2.58 -5.78 -2.31
N VAL A 46 -2.20 -6.04 -3.57
CA VAL A 46 -3.12 -6.60 -4.59
C VAL A 46 -3.61 -7.99 -4.20
N VAL A 47 -2.74 -8.87 -3.71
CA VAL A 47 -3.15 -10.21 -3.24
C VAL A 47 -4.15 -10.10 -2.09
N GLN A 48 -3.84 -9.29 -1.08
CA GLN A 48 -4.75 -9.06 0.04
C GLN A 48 -6.08 -8.46 -0.44
N ALA A 49 -6.02 -7.50 -1.37
CA ALA A 49 -7.19 -6.82 -1.89
C ALA A 49 -8.08 -7.78 -2.69
N ALA A 50 -7.50 -8.65 -3.52
CA ALA A 50 -8.24 -9.66 -4.28
C ALA A 50 -8.98 -10.63 -3.35
N ILE A 51 -8.31 -11.11 -2.29
CA ILE A 51 -8.92 -11.99 -1.29
C ILE A 51 -10.08 -11.27 -0.59
N ALA A 52 -9.86 -10.04 -0.13
CA ALA A 52 -10.89 -9.27 0.56
C ALA A 52 -12.07 -8.92 -0.34
N ALA A 53 -11.83 -8.53 -1.59
CA ALA A 53 -12.87 -8.25 -2.58
C ALA A 53 -13.68 -9.51 -2.89
N TYR A 54 -13.03 -10.66 -3.06
CA TYR A 54 -13.73 -11.93 -3.28
C TYR A 54 -14.66 -12.26 -2.11
N GLN A 55 -14.20 -12.12 -0.86
CA GLN A 55 -15.01 -12.39 0.33
C GLN A 55 -16.24 -11.50 0.43
N VAL A 56 -16.12 -10.22 0.06
CA VAL A 56 -17.21 -9.24 0.14
C VAL A 56 -18.19 -9.35 -1.04
N LEU A 57 -17.68 -9.57 -2.26
CA LEU A 57 -18.50 -9.55 -3.48
C LEU A 57 -19.11 -10.91 -3.82
N VAL A 58 -18.45 -12.00 -3.43
CA VAL A 58 -18.85 -13.38 -3.79
C VAL A 58 -19.05 -14.24 -2.54
N GLY A 59 -18.18 -14.09 -1.54
CA GLY A 59 -18.15 -14.90 -0.34
C GLY A 59 -19.24 -14.59 0.71
N GLY A 60 -20.14 -13.65 0.44
CA GLY A 60 -21.28 -13.34 1.31
C GLY A 60 -20.95 -12.60 2.60
N VAL A 61 -19.71 -12.10 2.77
CA VAL A 61 -19.34 -11.28 3.92
C VAL A 61 -19.96 -9.89 3.77
N THR A 62 -20.88 -9.54 4.65
CA THR A 62 -21.47 -8.20 4.72
C THR A 62 -20.68 -7.33 5.69
N LEU A 63 -20.35 -6.12 5.25
CA LEU A 63 -19.67 -5.10 6.04
C LEU A 63 -20.62 -3.93 6.28
N PRO A 64 -20.63 -3.31 7.47
CA PRO A 64 -21.46 -2.14 7.75
C PRO A 64 -21.22 -0.96 6.79
N GLU A 65 -19.97 -0.77 6.37
CA GLU A 65 -19.55 0.30 5.46
C GLU A 65 -18.89 -0.27 4.18
N GLN A 66 -19.61 -1.12 3.46
CA GLN A 66 -19.07 -1.81 2.27
C GLN A 66 -18.52 -0.85 1.19
N SER A 67 -19.23 0.23 0.87
CA SER A 67 -18.77 1.19 -0.15
C SER A 67 -17.46 1.86 0.26
N THR A 68 -17.35 2.29 1.52
CA THR A 68 -16.13 2.87 2.09
C THR A 68 -14.98 1.86 2.01
N PHE A 69 -15.23 0.61 2.38
CA PHE A 69 -14.24 -0.46 2.31
C PHE A 69 -13.71 -0.64 0.89
N LEU A 70 -14.59 -0.73 -0.12
CA LEU A 70 -14.18 -0.89 -1.52
C LEU A 70 -13.39 0.32 -2.05
N ILE A 71 -13.74 1.54 -1.65
CA ILE A 71 -12.99 2.74 -2.01
C ILE A 71 -11.56 2.67 -1.46
N TYR A 72 -11.39 2.36 -0.17
CA TYR A 72 -10.06 2.22 0.42
C TYR A 72 -9.25 1.07 -0.17
N LEU A 73 -9.93 0.01 -0.64
CA LEU A 73 -9.28 -1.11 -1.33
C LEU A 73 -8.63 -0.66 -2.63
N VAL A 74 -9.37 0.12 -3.44
CA VAL A 74 -8.85 0.71 -4.68
C VAL A 74 -7.71 1.68 -4.38
N VAL A 75 -7.87 2.56 -3.40
CA VAL A 75 -6.82 3.50 -2.97
C VAL A 75 -5.53 2.75 -2.60
N ALA A 76 -5.63 1.69 -1.80
CA ALA A 76 -4.47 0.91 -1.37
C ALA A 76 -3.71 0.29 -2.57
N ILE A 77 -4.41 -0.14 -3.62
CA ILE A 77 -3.80 -0.73 -4.82
C ILE A 77 -3.17 0.35 -5.72
N CYS A 78 -3.82 1.50 -5.87
CA CYS A 78 -3.41 2.53 -6.83
C CYS A 78 -2.27 3.41 -6.33
N VAL A 79 -2.21 3.71 -5.03
CA VAL A 79 -1.22 4.65 -4.48
C VAL A 79 0.23 4.20 -4.71
N PRO A 80 0.63 2.94 -4.47
CA PRO A 80 2.02 2.49 -4.69
C PRO A 80 2.52 2.69 -6.13
N PRO A 81 1.85 2.18 -7.20
CA PRO A 81 2.34 2.35 -8.57
C PRO A 81 2.33 3.82 -9.02
N VAL A 82 1.34 4.60 -8.60
CA VAL A 82 1.29 6.04 -8.89
C VAL A 82 2.47 6.76 -8.23
N SER A 83 2.73 6.50 -6.96
CA SER A 83 3.87 7.11 -6.25
C SER A 83 5.21 6.76 -6.91
N LEU A 84 5.37 5.52 -7.39
CA LEU A 84 6.57 5.12 -8.12
C LEU A 84 6.71 5.86 -9.44
N GLN A 85 5.63 5.98 -10.21
CA GLN A 85 5.62 6.71 -11.47
C GLN A 85 6.07 8.17 -11.25
N PHE A 86 5.46 8.87 -10.28
CA PHE A 86 5.84 10.23 -9.92
C PHE A 86 7.30 10.33 -9.45
N ALA A 87 7.77 9.36 -8.66
CA ALA A 87 9.14 9.35 -8.16
C ALA A 87 10.19 9.13 -9.25
N THR A 88 9.81 8.48 -10.36
CA THR A 88 10.72 8.17 -11.48
C THR A 88 10.55 9.08 -12.70
N ALA A 89 9.49 9.90 -12.76
CA ALA A 89 9.20 10.78 -13.88
C ALA A 89 10.30 11.85 -14.07
N GLU A 90 10.78 12.41 -12.96
CA GLU A 90 11.90 13.34 -12.95
C GLU A 90 12.94 12.88 -11.92
N PRO A 91 14.08 12.29 -12.35
CA PRO A 91 15.07 11.73 -11.45
C PRO A 91 15.68 12.79 -10.52
N SER A 92 15.18 12.87 -9.30
CA SER A 92 15.68 13.79 -8.26
C SER A 92 15.73 13.11 -6.90
N ARG A 93 16.45 13.71 -5.94
CA ARG A 93 16.49 13.24 -4.54
C ARG A 93 15.10 13.18 -3.88
N TRP A 94 14.14 13.97 -4.38
CA TRP A 94 12.79 14.05 -3.85
C TRP A 94 11.93 12.86 -4.25
N GLY A 95 12.33 12.10 -5.28
CA GLY A 95 11.65 10.85 -5.62
C GLY A 95 11.60 9.86 -4.46
N GLY A 96 12.63 9.83 -3.60
CA GLY A 96 12.62 9.02 -2.37
C GLY A 96 11.51 9.44 -1.38
N THR A 97 11.22 10.74 -1.31
CA THR A 97 10.15 11.30 -0.47
C THR A 97 8.77 10.94 -1.03
N VAL A 98 8.60 11.01 -2.36
CA VAL A 98 7.36 10.62 -3.03
C VAL A 98 7.06 9.14 -2.75
N ILE A 99 8.06 8.26 -2.83
CA ILE A 99 7.91 6.85 -2.48
C ILE A 99 7.55 6.67 -1.01
N ALA A 100 8.19 7.44 -0.11
CA ALA A 100 7.88 7.36 1.31
C ALA A 100 6.44 7.76 1.62
N VAL A 101 5.96 8.86 1.02
CA VAL A 101 4.57 9.32 1.17
C VAL A 101 3.60 8.30 0.57
N GLY A 102 3.89 7.74 -0.60
CA GLY A 102 3.08 6.68 -1.21
C GLY A 102 2.97 5.45 -0.33
N ALA A 103 4.10 4.98 0.23
CA ALA A 103 4.14 3.83 1.12
C ALA A 103 3.37 4.09 2.43
N LEU A 104 3.52 5.27 3.04
CA LEU A 104 2.79 5.65 4.25
C LEU A 104 1.29 5.84 4.01
N GLY A 105 0.91 6.47 2.90
CA GLY A 105 -0.51 6.62 2.52
C GLY A 105 -1.17 5.26 2.29
N THR A 106 -0.46 4.34 1.65
CA THR A 106 -0.92 2.95 1.48
C THR A 106 -1.02 2.24 2.82
N LEU A 107 -0.06 2.44 3.72
CA LEU A 107 -0.08 1.85 5.06
C LEU A 107 -1.32 2.30 5.86
N VAL A 108 -1.62 3.60 5.84
CA VAL A 108 -2.81 4.16 6.49
C VAL A 108 -4.08 3.55 5.88
N ALA A 109 -4.16 3.41 4.56
CA ALA A 109 -5.29 2.76 3.90
C ALA A 109 -5.45 1.29 4.33
N VAL A 110 -4.35 0.53 4.42
CA VAL A 110 -4.37 -0.87 4.88
C VAL A 110 -4.86 -0.99 6.33
N LEU A 111 -4.37 -0.13 7.22
CA LEU A 111 -4.84 -0.10 8.61
C LEU A 111 -6.31 0.31 8.71
N ARG A 112 -6.76 1.25 7.86
CA ARG A 112 -8.17 1.63 7.78
C ARG A 112 -9.04 0.45 7.30
N LEU A 113 -8.60 -0.28 6.28
CA LEU A 113 -9.29 -1.50 5.81
C LEU A 113 -9.37 -2.56 6.91
N GLN A 114 -8.31 -2.75 7.69
CA GLN A 114 -8.31 -3.66 8.83
C GLN A 114 -9.35 -3.24 9.88
N GLY A 115 -9.46 -1.94 10.19
CA GLY A 115 -10.46 -1.41 11.13
C GLY A 115 -11.90 -1.48 10.59
N LEU A 116 -12.09 -1.39 9.27
CA LEU A 116 -13.39 -1.59 8.63
C LEU A 116 -13.78 -3.07 8.53
N TRP A 117 -12.84 -3.98 8.71
CA TRP A 117 -13.06 -5.42 8.69
C TRP A 117 -13.63 -5.91 10.02
N VAL A 118 -14.83 -5.43 10.34
CA VAL A 118 -15.67 -5.98 11.40
C VAL A 118 -16.78 -6.75 10.68
N PRO A 119 -16.77 -8.09 10.72
CA PRO A 119 -17.88 -8.88 10.19
C PRO A 119 -19.18 -8.38 10.83
N GLY A 120 -20.20 -8.07 10.02
CA GLY A 120 -21.55 -7.87 10.56
C GLY A 120 -21.95 -9.12 11.34
N ALA A 121 -22.43 -8.91 12.57
CA ALA A 121 -22.94 -9.98 13.43
C ALA A 121 -24.04 -10.79 12.74
#